data_AF-A0A810PYQ3-F1
#
_entry.id   AF-A0A810PYQ3-F1
#
_cell.length_a   1.000
_cell.length_b   1.000
_cell.length_c   1.000
_cell.angle_alpha   90.00
_cell.angle_beta   90.00
_cell.angle_gamma   90.00
#
_symmetry.space_group_name_H-M   'P 1'
#
loop_
_entity.id
_entity.type
_entity.pdbx_description
1 polymer ?
#
loop_
_entity_poly.entity_id
_entity_poly.type
_entity_poly.pdbx_seq_one_letter_code
_entity_poly.pdbx_strand_id
1 'polypeptide(L)'
;MKAGRNIAVLAVSLLAGLVLVLLWIGRGGREPEKTEVSVTEKQAMTFAEGEIRRIAGEGGPDCTWDDTTAILQGRPLYGPDDRCNGYVCRLTTGGMETGYLQVDALGGELCTGAYSFDGIPAYEGLAEEGGGTVSEERLYFFGGISYGVRLEDGSFRLMGSPERVSAETAAEQYRHTVEQVQRQRAE
;
A
#
# COMPACT_ATOMS: atom_id res chain seq x y z
N MET A 1 23.80 -1.28 -25.73
CA MET A 1 23.83 -1.03 -24.27
C MET A 1 22.40 -0.86 -23.80
N LYS A 2 21.83 -1.84 -23.09
CA LYS A 2 20.50 -1.75 -22.47
C LYS A 2 20.74 -1.90 -20.97
N ALA A 3 20.57 -0.81 -20.22
CA ALA A 3 20.61 -0.83 -18.77
C ALA A 3 19.36 -1.56 -18.26
N GLY A 4 19.58 -2.67 -17.55
CA GLY A 4 18.52 -3.42 -16.90
C GLY A 4 17.99 -2.64 -15.70
N ARG A 5 16.66 -2.57 -15.59
CA ARG A 5 15.93 -2.14 -14.40
C ARG A 5 16.24 -3.11 -13.27
N ASN A 6 16.94 -2.65 -12.24
CA ASN A 6 17.14 -3.41 -11.00
C ASN A 6 15.90 -3.25 -10.13
N ILE A 7 14.99 -4.22 -10.19
CA ILE A 7 13.96 -4.41 -9.16
C ILE A 7 14.64 -5.25 -8.08
N ALA A 8 14.89 -4.65 -6.91
CA ALA A 8 15.36 -5.39 -5.74
C ALA A 8 14.21 -6.22 -5.17
N VAL A 9 14.04 -7.44 -5.69
CA VAL A 9 13.18 -8.47 -5.09
C VAL A 9 14.04 -9.25 -4.09
N LEU A 10 13.80 -9.07 -2.79
CA LEU A 10 14.38 -9.92 -1.74
C LEU A 10 13.80 -11.34 -1.88
N ALA A 11 14.52 -12.18 -2.62
CA ALA A 11 14.24 -13.60 -2.73
C ALA A 11 14.63 -14.32 -1.43
N VAL A 12 13.65 -14.57 -0.56
CA VAL A 12 13.79 -15.50 0.57
C VAL A 12 12.91 -16.72 0.33
N SER A 13 13.51 -17.71 -0.31
CA SER A 13 13.28 -19.16 -0.16
C SER A 13 11.88 -19.66 0.22
N LEU A 14 10.99 -19.73 -0.78
CA LEU A 14 9.60 -20.21 -0.73
C LEU A 14 9.40 -21.72 -0.45
N LEU A 15 10.45 -22.51 -0.16
CA LEU A 15 10.38 -23.98 -0.13
C LEU A 15 10.61 -24.66 1.23
N ALA A 16 10.98 -23.92 2.28
CA ALA A 16 11.12 -24.49 3.63
C ALA A 16 9.94 -24.20 4.57
N GLY A 17 9.08 -23.21 4.24
CA GLY A 17 7.96 -22.81 5.09
C GLY A 17 6.76 -23.74 5.06
N LEU A 18 6.59 -24.56 4.01
CA LEU A 18 5.36 -25.34 3.79
C LEU A 18 5.19 -26.52 4.77
N VAL A 19 6.27 -27.02 5.38
CA VAL A 19 6.23 -28.21 6.26
C VAL A 19 5.97 -27.84 7.73
N LEU A 20 6.30 -26.63 8.17
CA LEU A 20 5.96 -26.18 9.53
C LEU A 20 4.49 -25.77 9.70
N VAL A 21 3.79 -25.48 8.59
CA VAL A 21 2.39 -25.02 8.56
C VAL A 21 1.39 -26.08 9.07
N LEU A 22 1.76 -27.36 9.14
CA LEU A 22 0.82 -28.44 9.54
C LEU A 22 0.88 -28.86 11.01
N LEU A 23 1.87 -28.40 11.80
CA LEU A 23 2.08 -28.90 13.17
C LEU A 23 1.57 -27.99 14.30
N TRP A 24 0.98 -26.83 14.00
CA TRP A 24 0.53 -25.88 15.03
C TRP A 24 -0.96 -25.52 14.97
N ILE A 25 -1.80 -26.45 14.51
CA ILE A 25 -3.24 -26.43 14.84
C ILE A 25 -3.38 -26.88 16.29
N GLY A 26 -3.25 -25.95 17.24
CA GLY A 26 -3.52 -26.29 18.64
C GLY A 26 -2.87 -25.40 19.67
N ARG A 27 -3.22 -24.10 19.72
CA ARG A 27 -3.28 -23.37 20.99
C ARG A 27 -3.99 -22.04 20.82
N GLY A 28 -5.08 -21.91 21.56
CA GLY A 28 -5.93 -20.72 21.58
C GLY A 28 -5.12 -19.46 21.89
N GLY A 29 -5.31 -18.47 21.04
CA GLY A 29 -4.91 -17.08 21.25
C GLY A 29 -6.15 -16.22 21.08
N ARG A 30 -6.46 -15.50 22.15
CA ARG A 30 -7.49 -14.47 22.29
C ARG A 30 -7.72 -13.69 20.98
N GLU A 31 -8.98 -13.57 20.54
CA GLU A 31 -9.32 -12.65 19.45
C GLU A 31 -8.79 -11.25 19.80
N PRO A 32 -7.98 -10.60 18.94
CA PRO A 32 -7.55 -9.24 19.18
C PRO A 32 -8.80 -8.36 19.20
N GLU A 33 -8.97 -7.65 20.32
CA GLU A 33 -10.00 -6.63 20.49
C GLU A 33 -9.95 -5.70 19.28
N LYS A 34 -11.05 -5.72 18.52
CA LYS A 34 -11.22 -5.02 17.25
C LYS A 34 -11.30 -3.51 17.54
N THR A 35 -10.16 -2.91 17.85
CA THR A 35 -10.04 -1.46 17.95
C THR A 35 -10.18 -0.95 16.53
N GLU A 36 -11.40 -0.55 16.19
CA GLU A 36 -11.78 -0.07 14.87
C GLU A 36 -11.13 1.29 14.58
N VAL A 37 -9.86 1.27 14.16
CA VAL A 37 -9.13 2.48 13.79
C VAL A 37 -9.43 2.81 12.34
N SER A 38 -10.42 3.66 12.09
CA SER A 38 -10.51 4.37 10.81
C SER A 38 -9.50 5.51 10.80
N VAL A 39 -8.58 5.53 9.83
CA VAL A 39 -7.59 6.61 9.73
C VAL A 39 -8.24 7.86 9.16
N THR A 40 -8.08 8.97 9.88
CA THR A 40 -8.49 10.28 9.37
C THR A 40 -7.46 10.82 8.38
N GLU A 41 -7.93 11.58 7.41
CA GLU A 41 -7.06 12.27 6.45
C GLU A 41 -5.99 13.10 7.17
N LYS A 42 -6.37 13.87 8.19
CA LYS A 42 -5.44 14.68 8.98
C LYS A 42 -4.30 13.86 9.58
N GLN A 43 -4.60 12.69 10.15
CA GLN A 43 -3.58 11.80 10.72
C GLN A 43 -2.64 11.28 9.63
N ALA A 44 -3.19 10.84 8.49
CA ALA A 44 -2.41 10.35 7.36
C ALA A 44 -1.50 11.45 6.78
N MET A 45 -2.00 12.67 6.59
CA MET A 45 -1.20 13.79 6.05
C MET A 45 -0.11 14.21 7.02
N THR A 46 -0.39 14.31 8.33
CA THR A 46 0.64 14.63 9.33
C THR A 46 1.74 13.55 9.36
N PHE A 47 1.36 12.28 9.25
CA PHE A 47 2.31 11.17 9.16
C PHE A 47 3.14 11.27 7.86
N ALA A 48 2.48 11.48 6.71
CA ALA A 48 3.12 11.64 5.41
C ALA A 48 4.15 12.78 5.42
N GLU A 49 3.81 13.96 5.94
CA GLU A 49 4.75 15.07 6.06
C GLU A 49 5.97 14.73 6.92
N GLY A 50 5.77 13.97 8.00
CA GLY A 50 6.86 13.47 8.84
C GLY A 50 7.80 12.54 8.07
N GLU A 51 7.23 11.59 7.34
CA GLU A 51 7.97 10.61 6.54
C GLU A 51 8.67 11.25 5.35
N ILE A 52 8.05 12.23 4.67
CA ILE A 52 8.69 13.00 3.60
C ILE A 52 9.96 13.68 4.13
N ARG A 53 9.86 14.38 5.28
CA ARG A 53 11.03 15.04 5.90
C ARG A 53 12.11 14.03 6.31
N ARG A 54 11.71 12.89 6.89
CA ARG A 54 12.64 11.82 7.29
C ARG A 54 13.35 11.25 6.07
N ILE A 55 12.60 10.85 5.04
CA ILE A 55 13.13 10.26 3.81
C ILE A 55 14.04 11.25 3.08
N ALA A 56 13.68 12.53 2.99
CA ALA A 56 14.52 13.56 2.39
C ALA A 56 15.83 13.76 3.19
N GLY A 57 15.76 13.77 4.52
CA GLY A 57 16.95 13.92 5.39
C GLY A 57 17.89 12.72 5.41
N GLU A 58 17.35 11.51 5.21
CA GLU A 58 18.12 10.26 5.09
C GLU A 58 18.49 9.92 3.63
N GLY A 59 18.02 10.73 2.68
CA GLY A 59 18.09 10.47 1.25
C GLY A 59 19.51 10.35 0.72
N GLY A 60 19.72 9.37 -0.16
CA GLY A 60 20.95 9.20 -0.93
C GLY A 60 21.06 10.20 -2.09
N PRO A 61 22.10 10.07 -2.95
CA PRO A 61 22.34 10.99 -4.06
C PRO A 61 21.20 11.06 -5.09
N ASP A 62 20.33 10.05 -5.13
CA ASP A 62 19.18 9.98 -6.04
C ASP A 62 17.90 10.61 -5.45
N CYS A 63 17.96 11.12 -4.21
CA CYS A 63 16.82 11.77 -3.57
C CYS A 63 16.60 13.16 -4.15
N THR A 64 15.43 13.39 -4.73
CA THR A 64 15.00 14.70 -5.25
C THR A 64 14.08 15.46 -4.29
N TRP A 65 13.82 14.90 -3.11
CA TRP A 65 12.98 15.54 -2.10
C TRP A 65 13.84 16.36 -1.14
N ASP A 66 13.32 17.50 -0.73
CA ASP A 66 13.98 18.46 0.14
C ASP A 66 12.97 19.19 1.05
N ASP A 67 13.40 20.28 1.68
CA ASP A 67 12.56 21.10 2.58
C ASP A 67 11.43 21.84 1.85
N THR A 68 11.46 21.89 0.53
CA THR A 68 10.39 22.40 -0.32
C THR A 68 9.41 21.32 -0.78
N THR A 69 9.64 20.05 -0.43
CA THR A 69 8.73 18.95 -0.76
C THR A 69 7.45 19.01 0.08
N ALA A 70 6.31 19.08 -0.60
CA ALA A 70 4.99 19.21 0.01
C ALA A 70 3.97 18.26 -0.63
N ILE A 71 2.90 17.95 0.10
CA ILE A 71 1.78 17.17 -0.41
C ILE A 71 0.93 18.05 -1.32
N LEU A 72 0.81 17.67 -2.58
CA LEU A 72 -0.07 18.30 -3.56
C LEU A 72 -1.50 17.80 -3.42
N GLN A 73 -1.67 16.48 -3.32
CA GLN A 73 -2.98 15.83 -3.26
C GLN A 73 -2.89 14.51 -2.51
N GLY A 74 -3.84 14.26 -1.61
CA GLY A 74 -4.07 12.96 -1.00
C GLY A 74 -5.25 12.24 -1.65
N ARG A 75 -5.02 11.03 -2.18
CA ARG A 75 -6.09 10.14 -2.66
C ARG A 75 -6.37 9.07 -1.61
N PRO A 76 -7.61 8.94 -1.09
CA PRO A 76 -7.94 7.90 -0.12
C PRO A 76 -7.92 6.50 -0.76
N LEU A 77 -7.43 5.53 0.02
CA LEU A 77 -7.50 4.10 -0.25
C LEU A 77 -8.52 3.45 0.69
N TYR A 78 -9.23 2.43 0.19
CA TYR A 78 -10.27 1.73 0.92
C TYR A 78 -9.96 0.23 1.04
N GLY A 79 -10.28 -0.34 2.20
CA GLY A 79 -10.24 -1.77 2.43
C GLY A 79 -11.46 -2.49 1.83
N PRO A 80 -11.45 -3.84 1.82
CA PRO A 80 -12.59 -4.65 1.38
C PRO A 80 -13.92 -4.32 2.09
N ASP A 81 -13.84 -3.83 3.33
CA ASP A 81 -14.94 -3.42 4.19
C ASP A 81 -15.41 -1.97 3.98
N ASP A 82 -14.93 -1.30 2.93
CA ASP A 82 -15.26 0.08 2.56
C ASP A 82 -14.78 1.14 3.58
N ARG A 83 -13.87 0.75 4.48
CA ARG A 83 -13.22 1.70 5.40
C ARG A 83 -11.94 2.24 4.78
N CYS A 84 -11.64 3.51 5.03
CA CYS A 84 -10.38 4.10 4.60
C CYS A 84 -9.22 3.40 5.32
N ASN A 85 -8.30 2.83 4.53
CA ASN A 85 -7.16 2.06 5.02
C ASN A 85 -5.82 2.63 4.55
N GLY A 86 -5.79 3.85 4.03
CA GLY A 86 -4.57 4.52 3.59
C GLY A 86 -4.83 5.72 2.69
N TYR A 87 -3.74 6.36 2.29
CA TYR A 87 -3.74 7.47 1.34
C TYR A 87 -2.52 7.36 0.42
N VAL A 88 -2.70 7.71 -0.86
CA VAL A 88 -1.58 8.00 -1.76
C VAL A 88 -1.44 9.51 -1.89
N CYS A 89 -0.31 10.03 -1.44
CA CYS A 89 0.04 11.44 -1.48
C CYS A 89 0.89 11.72 -2.71
N ARG A 90 0.36 12.46 -3.68
CA ARG A 90 1.14 13.10 -4.74
C ARG A 90 1.86 14.30 -4.17
N LEU A 91 3.10 14.50 -4.59
CA LEU A 91 3.97 15.50 -3.99
C LEU A 91 4.41 16.55 -5.01
N THR A 92 4.89 17.68 -4.51
CA THR A 92 5.63 18.67 -5.28
C THR A 92 6.95 18.98 -4.60
N THR A 93 8.02 19.23 -5.36
CA THR A 93 9.28 19.82 -4.86
C THR A 93 9.56 21.10 -5.63
N GLY A 94 9.87 22.20 -4.94
CA GLY A 94 10.07 23.51 -5.57
C GLY A 94 8.85 24.03 -6.33
N GLY A 95 7.65 23.57 -5.94
CA GLY A 95 6.38 23.87 -6.64
C GLY A 95 6.14 23.08 -7.93
N MET A 96 7.01 22.14 -8.29
CA MET A 96 6.83 21.25 -9.43
C MET A 96 6.37 19.88 -8.96
N GLU A 97 5.44 19.24 -9.68
CA GLU A 97 5.06 17.85 -9.37
C GLU A 97 6.30 16.96 -9.34
N THR A 98 6.37 16.18 -8.28
CA THR A 98 7.40 15.17 -8.06
C THR A 98 6.70 13.83 -7.83
N GLY A 99 7.42 12.83 -7.33
CA GLY A 99 6.83 11.52 -7.10
C GLY A 99 5.76 11.48 -5.99
N TYR A 100 5.67 10.34 -5.31
CA TYR A 100 4.55 10.06 -4.40
C TYR A 100 5.01 9.35 -3.14
N LEU A 101 4.17 9.43 -2.09
CA LEU A 101 4.27 8.64 -0.88
C LEU A 101 2.91 7.98 -0.60
N GLN A 102 2.89 6.67 -0.43
CA GLN A 102 1.73 5.94 0.06
C GLN A 102 1.86 5.70 1.57
N VAL A 103 0.81 6.09 2.28
CA VAL A 103 0.60 5.83 3.70
C VAL A 103 -0.45 4.75 3.83
N ASP A 104 -0.08 3.66 4.48
CA ASP A 104 -0.97 2.53 4.76
C ASP A 104 -1.40 2.55 6.23
N ALA A 105 -2.65 2.16 6.48
CA ALA A 105 -3.20 1.94 7.80
C ALA A 105 -3.43 0.44 8.03
N LEU A 106 -2.34 -0.29 8.30
CA LEU A 106 -2.38 -1.75 8.47
C LEU A 106 -2.21 -2.09 9.94
N GLY A 107 -3.17 -2.85 10.48
CA GLY A 107 -3.14 -3.31 11.87
C GLY A 107 -3.34 -2.20 12.91
N GLY A 108 -3.96 -1.07 12.53
CA GLY A 108 -4.27 0.04 13.43
C GLY A 108 -3.18 1.12 13.53
N GLU A 109 -2.08 0.98 12.80
CA GLU A 109 -0.98 1.95 12.81
C GLU A 109 -0.67 2.42 11.38
N LEU A 110 -0.17 3.65 11.28
CA LEU A 110 0.28 4.24 10.02
C LEU A 110 1.70 3.77 9.70
N CYS A 111 1.93 3.41 8.44
CA CYS A 111 3.26 3.13 7.93
C CYS A 111 3.45 3.63 6.50
N THR A 112 4.70 3.87 6.13
CA THR A 112 5.09 4.11 4.74
C THR A 112 4.99 2.79 3.97
N GLY A 113 4.05 2.70 3.03
CA GLY A 113 3.82 1.50 2.22
C GLY A 113 4.74 1.45 0.99
N ALA A 114 4.73 2.53 0.20
CA ALA A 114 5.55 2.68 -0.99
C ALA A 114 5.84 4.15 -1.26
N TYR A 115 6.94 4.44 -1.94
CA TYR A 115 7.21 5.78 -2.45
C TYR A 115 8.11 5.74 -3.68
N SER A 116 8.13 6.83 -4.42
CA SER A 116 9.08 7.07 -5.51
C SER A 116 9.38 8.55 -5.57
N PHE A 117 10.63 8.93 -5.85
CA PHE A 117 11.05 10.33 -5.91
C PHE A 117 10.54 11.04 -7.17
N ASP A 118 10.44 10.34 -8.29
CA ASP A 118 10.09 10.89 -9.60
C ASP A 118 9.01 10.07 -10.34
N GLY A 119 8.62 8.92 -9.80
CA GLY A 119 7.63 8.02 -10.39
C GLY A 119 6.18 8.37 -10.06
N ILE A 120 5.27 7.64 -10.70
CA ILE A 120 3.83 7.73 -10.47
C ILE A 120 3.35 6.69 -9.45
N PRO A 121 2.20 6.92 -8.79
CA PRO A 121 1.57 5.91 -7.96
C PRO A 121 1.43 4.54 -8.65
N ALA A 122 1.68 3.47 -7.91
CA ALA A 122 1.66 2.10 -8.46
C ALA A 122 0.33 1.75 -9.15
N TYR A 123 -0.80 2.23 -8.62
CA TYR A 123 -2.12 1.97 -9.20
C TYR A 123 -2.31 2.60 -10.58
N GLU A 124 -1.60 3.69 -10.91
CA GLU A 124 -1.64 4.32 -12.23
C GLU A 124 -0.86 3.48 -13.23
N GLY A 125 0.36 3.07 -12.89
CA GLY A 125 1.14 2.16 -13.73
C GLY A 125 0.39 0.85 -14.01
N LEU A 126 -0.26 0.28 -12.99
CA LEU A 126 -1.09 -0.92 -13.15
C LEU A 126 -2.33 -0.69 -14.02
N ALA A 127 -2.99 0.46 -13.90
CA ALA A 127 -4.11 0.79 -14.75
C ALA A 127 -3.68 0.90 -16.22
N GLU A 128 -2.55 1.55 -16.50
CA GLU A 128 -1.98 1.66 -17.84
C GLU A 128 -1.59 0.29 -18.41
N GLU A 129 -0.92 -0.56 -17.63
CA GLU A 129 -0.56 -1.93 -18.04
C GLU A 129 -1.80 -2.79 -18.36
N GLY A 130 -2.89 -2.58 -17.63
CA GLY A 130 -4.19 -3.22 -17.88
C GLY A 130 -4.96 -2.62 -19.06
N GLY A 131 -4.42 -1.62 -19.76
CA GLY A 131 -5.08 -0.92 -20.87
C GLY A 131 -6.25 -0.01 -20.42
N GLY A 132 -6.30 0.33 -19.14
CA GLY A 132 -7.34 1.17 -18.54
C GLY A 132 -6.83 2.56 -18.16
N THR A 133 -7.73 3.35 -17.57
CA THR A 133 -7.41 4.61 -16.90
C THR A 133 -7.86 4.52 -15.45
N VAL A 134 -7.24 5.29 -14.57
CA VAL A 134 -7.69 5.36 -13.18
C VAL A 134 -9.00 6.14 -13.13
N SER A 135 -10.06 5.48 -12.66
CA SER A 135 -11.38 6.09 -12.46
C SER A 135 -11.36 7.07 -11.28
N GLU A 136 -12.29 8.02 -11.24
CA GLU A 136 -12.61 8.83 -10.05
C GLU A 136 -13.33 8.01 -8.95
N GLU A 137 -13.67 6.76 -9.24
CA GLU A 137 -14.21 5.81 -8.27
C GLU A 137 -13.27 5.57 -7.08
N ARG A 138 -13.86 5.08 -5.98
CA ARG A 138 -13.11 4.65 -4.80
C ARG A 138 -12.07 3.60 -5.20
N LEU A 139 -10.84 3.88 -4.83
CA LEU A 139 -9.71 2.99 -5.07
C LEU A 139 -9.54 2.07 -3.85
N TYR A 140 -9.61 0.77 -4.09
CA TYR A 140 -9.45 -0.24 -3.05
C TYR A 140 -8.01 -0.74 -3.02
N PHE A 141 -7.48 -0.96 -1.81
CA PHE A 141 -6.13 -1.46 -1.57
C PHE A 141 -6.18 -2.71 -0.69
N PHE A 142 -5.58 -3.79 -1.18
CA PHE A 142 -5.63 -5.12 -0.56
C PHE A 142 -4.28 -5.56 0.02
N GLY A 143 -3.27 -4.69 -0.01
CA GLY A 143 -1.91 -4.99 0.44
C GLY A 143 -0.91 -5.15 -0.70
N GLY A 144 0.37 -4.91 -0.39
CA GLY A 144 1.47 -5.00 -1.36
C GLY A 144 1.28 -4.01 -2.52
N ILE A 145 1.14 -4.54 -3.74
CA ILE A 145 0.83 -3.75 -4.95
C ILE A 145 -0.58 -4.04 -5.50
N SER A 146 -1.47 -4.57 -4.67
CA SER A 146 -2.81 -5.00 -5.11
C SER A 146 -3.84 -3.90 -4.90
N TYR A 147 -4.34 -3.37 -6.02
CA TYR A 147 -5.38 -2.34 -6.07
C TYR A 147 -6.56 -2.80 -6.91
N GLY A 148 -7.73 -2.21 -6.70
CA GLY A 148 -8.89 -2.50 -7.52
C GLY A 148 -10.03 -1.49 -7.37
N VAL A 149 -11.08 -1.72 -8.14
CA VAL A 149 -12.36 -1.00 -8.02
C VAL A 149 -13.48 -1.99 -7.71
N ARG A 150 -14.45 -1.56 -6.90
CA ARG A 150 -15.63 -2.36 -6.58
C ARG A 150 -16.62 -2.32 -7.74
N LEU A 151 -17.12 -3.48 -8.14
CA LEU A 151 -18.17 -3.64 -9.15
C LEU A 151 -19.56 -3.63 -8.51
N GLU A 152 -20.60 -3.47 -9.34
CA GLU A 152 -22.00 -3.43 -8.87
C GLU A 152 -22.44 -4.70 -8.12
N ASP A 153 -21.88 -5.86 -8.48
CA ASP A 153 -22.13 -7.15 -7.84
C ASP A 153 -21.37 -7.32 -6.50
N GLY A 154 -20.61 -6.30 -6.08
CA GLY A 154 -19.84 -6.30 -4.84
C GLY A 154 -18.46 -6.97 -4.94
N SER A 155 -18.14 -7.61 -6.07
CA SER A 155 -16.80 -8.11 -6.36
C SER A 155 -15.85 -6.96 -6.72
N PHE A 156 -14.56 -7.26 -6.85
CA PHE A 156 -13.55 -6.27 -7.22
C PHE A 156 -12.87 -6.65 -8.53
N ARG A 157 -12.66 -5.67 -9.40
CA ARG A 157 -11.77 -5.79 -10.55
C ARG A 157 -10.40 -5.26 -10.15
N LEU A 158 -9.38 -6.09 -10.26
CA LEU A 158 -8.01 -5.70 -9.93
C LEU A 158 -7.42 -4.77 -11.00
N MET A 159 -6.57 -3.83 -10.59
CA MET A 159 -5.75 -3.05 -11.52
C MET A 159 -4.66 -3.95 -12.11
N GLY A 160 -4.32 -3.74 -13.39
CA GLY A 160 -3.32 -4.55 -14.11
C GLY A 160 -3.75 -5.99 -14.46
N SER A 161 -4.98 -6.38 -14.14
CA SER A 161 -5.51 -7.72 -14.45
C SER A 161 -6.98 -7.65 -14.89
N PRO A 162 -7.43 -8.45 -15.87
CA PRO A 162 -8.85 -8.59 -16.18
C PRO A 162 -9.60 -9.41 -15.12
N GLU A 163 -8.89 -10.01 -14.16
CA GLU A 163 -9.45 -10.88 -13.14
C GLU A 163 -10.38 -10.14 -12.17
N ARG A 164 -11.43 -10.83 -11.77
CA ARG A 164 -12.35 -10.40 -10.72
C ARG A 164 -12.10 -11.24 -9.47
N VAL A 165 -12.02 -10.58 -8.33
CA VAL A 165 -11.92 -11.23 -7.03
C VAL A 165 -13.21 -11.02 -6.24
N SER A 166 -13.66 -12.07 -5.56
CA SER A 166 -14.82 -11.97 -4.67
C SER A 166 -14.50 -11.07 -3.48
N ALA A 167 -15.53 -10.54 -2.81
CA ALA A 167 -15.34 -9.76 -1.59
C ALA A 167 -14.69 -10.59 -0.46
N GLU A 168 -14.98 -11.88 -0.38
CA GLU A 168 -14.38 -12.81 0.59
C GLU A 168 -12.89 -13.00 0.33
N THR A 169 -12.51 -13.25 -0.94
CA THR A 169 -11.11 -13.39 -1.35
C THR A 169 -10.32 -12.10 -1.08
N ALA A 170 -10.89 -10.94 -1.40
CA ALA A 170 -10.26 -9.65 -1.12
C ALA A 170 -10.07 -9.41 0.39
N ALA A 171 -11.07 -9.77 1.21
CA ALA A 171 -11.00 -9.68 2.67
C ALA A 171 -9.93 -10.60 3.25
N GLU A 172 -9.83 -11.83 2.75
CA GLU A 172 -8.80 -12.78 3.16
C GLU A 172 -7.38 -12.30 2.79
N GLN A 173 -7.20 -11.82 1.57
CA GLN A 173 -5.93 -11.24 1.13
C GLN A 173 -5.52 -10.04 2.01
N TYR A 174 -6.45 -9.13 2.28
CA TYR A 174 -6.17 -7.97 3.13
C TYR A 174 -5.83 -8.39 4.57
N ARG A 175 -6.57 -9.34 5.14
CA ARG A 175 -6.29 -9.90 6.48
C ARG A 175 -4.89 -10.49 6.56
N HIS A 176 -4.49 -11.31 5.58
CA HIS A 176 -3.15 -11.88 5.54
C HIS A 176 -2.05 -10.81 5.47
N THR A 177 -2.27 -9.74 4.70
CA THR A 177 -1.36 -8.60 4.66
C THR A 177 -1.21 -7.96 6.04
N VAL A 178 -2.32 -7.67 6.71
CA VAL A 178 -2.32 -7.08 8.06
C VAL A 178 -1.58 -7.97 9.06
N GLU A 179 -1.85 -9.27 9.05
CA GLU A 179 -1.19 -10.25 9.93
C GLU A 179 0.32 -10.37 9.66
N GLN A 180 0.76 -10.25 8.41
CA GLN A 180 2.18 -10.24 8.07
C GLN A 180 2.89 -8.99 8.62
N VAL A 181 2.29 -7.82 8.42
CA VAL A 181 2.83 -6.54 8.91
C VAL A 181 2.92 -6.54 10.44
N GLN A 182 1.88 -6.99 11.13
CA GLN A 182 1.88 -7.08 12.59
C GLN A 182 2.94 -8.05 13.13
N ARG A 183 3.16 -9.17 12.44
CA ARG A 183 4.22 -10.12 12.83
C ARG A 183 5.62 -9.53 12.67
N GLN A 184 5.90 -8.89 11.54
CA GLN A 184 7.20 -8.26 11.29
C GLN A 184 7.55 -7.16 12.31
N ARG A 185 6.54 -6.52 12.91
CA ARG A 185 6.73 -5.51 13.96
C ARG A 185 6.96 -6.10 15.36
N ALA A 186 6.57 -7.36 15.56
CA ALA A 186 6.75 -8.05 16.84
C ALA A 186 8.12 -8.74 16.97
N GLU A 187 8.88 -8.81 15.87
CA GLU A 187 10.24 -9.35 15.79
C GLU A 187 11.30 -8.27 16.01
#